data_AF-A0A939I0K3-F1
#
_entry.id   AF-A0A939I0K3-F1
#
_cell.length_a   1.000
_cell.length_b   1.000
_cell.length_c   1.000
_cell.angle_alpha   90.00
_cell.angle_beta   90.00
_cell.angle_gamma   90.00
#
_symmetry.space_group_name_H-M   'P 1'
#
loop_
_entity.id
_entity.type
_entity.pdbx_description
1 polymer ?
#
loop_
_entity_poly.entity_id
_entity_poly.type
_entity_poly.pdbx_seq_one_letter_code
_entity_poly.pdbx_strand_id
1 'polypeptide(L)'
;MAIDGTDTDPHPSTPVGRRNSHLEVEPETNSRTNIYERKYSGHAIDRMQKRGIIPSVVENAIQTGIAKPGTSGTIRYYDPVNKITVAVDTSTGRVVTVW
;
A
#
# COMPACT_ATOMS: atom_id res chain seq x y z
N MET A 1 -28.77 -50.02 19.45
CA MET A 1 -29.29 -48.70 19.07
C MET A 1 -28.79 -47.70 20.10
N ALA A 2 -27.79 -46.89 19.76
CA ALA A 2 -27.46 -45.61 20.39
C ALA A 2 -26.34 -44.98 19.55
N ILE A 3 -26.69 -43.93 18.80
CA ILE A 3 -25.75 -43.03 18.13
C ILE A 3 -25.63 -41.81 19.05
N ASP A 4 -24.49 -41.62 19.69
CA ASP A 4 -24.19 -40.37 20.41
C ASP A 4 -23.12 -39.63 19.61
N GLY A 5 -23.58 -38.94 18.58
CA GLY A 5 -22.78 -38.02 17.79
C GLY A 5 -22.55 -36.77 18.62
N THR A 6 -21.34 -36.60 19.13
CA THR A 6 -20.90 -35.35 19.74
C THR A 6 -20.67 -34.32 18.64
N ASP A 7 -21.75 -33.66 18.24
CA ASP A 7 -21.74 -32.49 17.38
C ASP A 7 -21.23 -31.29 18.17
N THR A 8 -19.92 -31.05 18.13
CA THR A 8 -19.29 -29.83 18.64
C THR A 8 -19.29 -28.73 17.59
N ASP A 9 -20.43 -28.48 16.95
CA ASP A 9 -20.59 -27.31 16.10
C ASP A 9 -20.69 -26.05 16.98
N PRO A 10 -19.73 -25.10 16.87
CA PRO A 10 -19.78 -23.88 17.64
C PRO A 10 -21.00 -23.05 17.23
N HIS A 11 -21.83 -22.69 18.22
CA HIS A 11 -23.02 -21.86 18.01
C HIS A 11 -22.63 -20.56 17.27
N PRO A 12 -23.36 -20.11 16.24
CA PRO A 12 -23.00 -18.93 15.43
C PRO A 12 -22.90 -17.61 16.22
N SER A 13 -23.39 -17.59 17.46
CA SER A 13 -23.27 -16.46 18.41
C SER A 13 -22.03 -16.52 19.29
N THR A 14 -21.16 -17.52 19.11
CA THR A 14 -19.90 -17.63 19.85
C THR A 14 -18.94 -16.55 19.32
N PRO A 15 -18.48 -15.60 20.14
CA PRO A 15 -17.53 -14.59 19.69
C PRO A 15 -16.20 -15.25 19.31
N VAL A 16 -15.90 -15.34 18.02
CA VAL A 16 -14.67 -15.97 17.49
C VAL A 16 -13.44 -15.06 17.54
N GLY A 17 -13.57 -13.83 18.05
CA GLY A 17 -12.48 -12.87 18.18
C GLY A 17 -11.66 -13.08 19.45
N ARG A 18 -10.42 -13.57 19.31
CA ARG A 18 -9.46 -13.69 20.43
C ARG A 18 -8.44 -12.56 20.37
N ARG A 19 -8.21 -11.87 21.50
CA ARG A 19 -7.09 -10.92 21.61
C ARG A 19 -5.78 -11.73 21.45
N ASN A 20 -4.97 -11.41 20.43
CA ASN A 20 -3.75 -12.11 19.96
C ASN A 20 -3.90 -13.20 18.88
N SER A 21 -5.06 -13.35 18.21
CA SER A 21 -5.10 -14.05 16.92
C SER A 21 -4.60 -13.09 15.83
N HIS A 22 -3.41 -13.32 15.30
CA HIS A 22 -2.94 -12.61 14.11
C HIS A 22 -3.97 -12.87 13.01
N LEU A 23 -4.69 -11.83 12.59
CA LEU A 23 -5.40 -11.88 11.33
C LEU A 23 -4.31 -11.91 10.27
N GLU A 24 -4.07 -13.09 9.69
CA GLU A 24 -3.28 -13.20 8.47
C GLU A 24 -4.12 -12.59 7.36
N VAL A 25 -4.07 -11.27 7.29
CA VAL A 25 -4.60 -10.52 6.17
C VAL A 25 -3.62 -10.81 5.06
N GLU A 26 -4.05 -11.52 4.01
CA GLU A 26 -3.30 -11.53 2.77
C GLU A 26 -2.96 -10.07 2.46
N PRO A 27 -1.69 -9.72 2.25
CA PRO A 27 -1.36 -8.34 2.02
C PRO A 27 -2.14 -7.92 0.77
N GLU A 28 -3.16 -7.08 0.94
CA GLU A 28 -3.85 -6.33 -0.14
C GLU A 28 -2.89 -5.35 -0.84
N THR A 29 -1.58 -5.58 -0.72
CA THR A 29 -0.52 -4.89 -1.41
C THR A 29 -0.57 -5.38 -2.85
N ASN A 30 -1.18 -4.59 -3.72
CA ASN A 30 -1.02 -4.75 -5.17
C ASN A 30 0.44 -5.10 -5.47
N SER A 31 0.67 -6.23 -6.14
CA SER A 31 2.01 -6.66 -6.51
C SER A 31 2.77 -5.51 -7.17
N ARG A 32 4.08 -5.42 -6.90
CA ARG A 32 4.96 -4.39 -7.50
C ARG A 32 4.67 -4.30 -9.00
N THR A 33 4.33 -3.11 -9.48
CA THR A 33 3.93 -2.93 -10.87
C THR A 33 4.78 -1.86 -11.55
N ASN A 34 4.97 -2.03 -12.85
CA ASN A 34 5.59 -1.04 -13.70
C ASN A 34 4.48 -0.30 -14.43
N ILE A 35 4.43 1.02 -14.26
CA ILE A 35 3.48 1.87 -14.98
C ILE A 35 4.32 2.82 -15.83
N TYR A 36 4.23 2.72 -17.15
CA TYR A 36 5.02 3.52 -18.10
C TYR A 36 6.52 3.58 -17.73
N GLU A 37 7.14 2.41 -17.57
CA GLU A 37 8.57 2.22 -17.23
C GLU A 37 9.00 2.64 -15.81
N ARG A 38 8.13 3.31 -15.05
CA ARG A 38 8.37 3.62 -13.64
C ARG A 38 7.98 2.45 -12.75
N LYS A 39 8.89 2.06 -11.86
CA LYS A 39 8.65 1.03 -10.84
C LYS A 39 7.88 1.63 -9.66
N TYR A 40 6.78 1.00 -9.28
CA TYR A 40 5.99 1.37 -8.10
C TYR A 40 6.01 0.27 -7.03
N SER A 41 6.04 0.67 -5.76
CA SER A 41 5.73 -0.22 -4.65
C SER A 41 4.21 -0.49 -4.62
N GLY A 42 3.80 -1.65 -4.09
CA GLY A 42 2.38 -1.92 -3.88
C GLY A 42 1.70 -0.90 -2.97
N HIS A 43 2.43 -0.39 -1.97
CA HIS A 43 1.95 0.69 -1.11
C HIS A 43 1.73 1.99 -1.89
N ALA A 44 2.61 2.32 -2.84
CA ALA A 44 2.43 3.51 -3.68
C ALA A 44 1.19 3.38 -4.57
N ILE A 45 0.96 2.20 -5.15
CA ILE A 45 -0.21 1.92 -5.99
C ILE A 45 -1.50 2.06 -5.17
N ASP A 46 -1.55 1.47 -3.98
CA ASP A 46 -2.69 1.59 -3.06
C ASP A 46 -2.99 3.05 -2.72
N ARG A 47 -1.95 3.84 -2.42
CA ARG A 47 -2.07 5.26 -2.10
C ARG A 47 -2.57 6.07 -3.29
N MET A 48 -2.11 5.76 -4.49
CA MET A 48 -2.57 6.39 -5.73
C MET A 48 -4.04 6.09 -5.98
N GLN A 49 -4.46 4.83 -5.83
CA GLN A 49 -5.85 4.42 -6.03
C GLN A 49 -6.79 5.06 -5.00
N LYS A 50 -6.45 5.00 -3.71
CA LYS A 50 -7.26 5.58 -2.62
C LYS A 50 -7.43 7.10 -2.73
N ARG A 51 -6.49 7.79 -3.37
CA ARG A 51 -6.47 9.26 -3.48
C ARG A 51 -6.83 9.77 -4.87
N GLY A 52 -7.08 8.89 -5.83
CA GLY A 52 -7.31 9.28 -7.24
C GLY A 52 -6.09 9.95 -7.88
N ILE A 53 -4.87 9.64 -7.43
CA ILE A 53 -3.64 10.19 -8.00
C ILE A 53 -3.26 9.36 -9.22
N ILE A 54 -3.26 10.01 -10.38
CA ILE A 54 -2.91 9.36 -11.65
C ILE A 54 -1.38 9.35 -11.86
N PRO A 55 -0.83 8.37 -12.61
CA PRO A 55 0.61 8.25 -12.85
C PRO A 55 1.26 9.51 -13.48
N SER A 56 0.55 10.24 -14.34
CA SER A 56 1.08 11.45 -14.96
C SER A 56 1.35 12.58 -13.95
N VAL A 57 0.54 12.68 -12.90
CA VAL A 57 0.75 13.65 -11.81
C VAL A 57 1.98 13.26 -10.98
N VAL A 58 2.22 11.97 -10.79
CA VAL A 58 3.44 11.47 -10.14
C VAL A 58 4.68 11.80 -10.95
N GLU A 59 4.66 11.56 -12.26
CA GLU A 59 5.79 11.90 -13.12
C GLU A 59 6.03 13.42 -13.17
N ASN A 60 4.96 14.23 -13.23
CA ASN A 60 5.08 15.69 -13.14
C ASN A 60 5.77 16.11 -11.84
N ALA A 61 5.37 15.55 -10.70
CA ALA A 61 5.99 15.84 -9.42
C ALA A 61 7.49 15.48 -9.42
N ILE A 62 7.87 14.34 -9.99
CA ILE A 62 9.29 13.93 -10.07
C ILE A 62 10.10 14.86 -10.99
N GLN A 63 9.52 15.33 -12.10
CA GLN A 63 10.23 16.13 -13.10
C GLN A 63 10.36 17.61 -12.71
N THR A 64 9.29 18.21 -12.19
CA THR A 64 9.21 19.67 -11.96
C THR A 64 9.09 20.03 -10.49
N GLY A 65 8.85 19.05 -9.62
CA GLY A 65 8.62 19.28 -8.20
C GLY A 65 9.89 19.67 -7.44
N ILE A 66 9.67 20.21 -6.25
CA ILE A 66 10.74 20.61 -5.34
C ILE A 66 11.30 19.36 -4.68
N ALA A 67 12.52 18.98 -5.05
CA ALA A 67 13.21 17.84 -4.46
C ALA A 67 13.74 18.17 -3.06
N LYS A 68 13.48 17.29 -2.11
CA LYS A 68 14.00 17.35 -0.73
C LYS A 68 14.55 15.99 -0.33
N PRO A 69 15.69 15.92 0.38
CA PRO A 69 16.18 14.67 0.94
C PRO A 69 15.13 14.08 1.88
N GLY A 70 14.84 12.80 1.69
CA GLY A 70 13.97 12.00 2.55
C GLY A 70 14.78 11.15 3.53
N THR A 71 14.11 10.18 4.16
CA THR A 71 14.73 9.23 5.10
C THR A 71 15.17 7.97 4.34
N SER A 72 16.23 7.32 4.82
CA SER A 72 16.67 5.99 4.34
C SER A 72 16.95 5.93 2.83
N GLY A 73 17.64 6.92 2.27
CA GLY A 73 18.01 6.91 0.85
C GLY A 73 16.83 7.16 -0.09
N THR A 74 15.85 7.97 0.34
CA THR A 74 14.77 8.44 -0.53
C THR A 74 14.91 9.93 -0.81
N ILE A 75 14.39 10.38 -1.95
CA ILE A 75 14.13 11.79 -2.26
C ILE A 75 12.62 11.98 -2.31
N ARG A 76 12.15 13.06 -1.70
CA ARG A 76 10.75 13.50 -1.75
C ARG A 76 10.63 14.64 -2.76
N TYR A 77 9.75 14.48 -3.73
CA TYR A 77 9.40 15.51 -4.69
C TYR A 77 8.03 16.07 -4.33
N TYR A 78 7.98 17.36 -4.01
CA TYR A 78 6.73 18.06 -3.74
C TYR A 78 6.29 18.85 -4.95
N ASP A 79 5.08 18.57 -5.44
CA ASP A 79 4.44 19.36 -6.49
C ASP A 79 3.46 20.36 -5.86
N PRO A 80 3.77 21.68 -5.88
CA PRO A 80 2.89 22.69 -5.31
C PRO A 80 1.59 22.91 -6.09
N VAL A 81 1.55 22.54 -7.38
CA VAL A 81 0.37 22.71 -8.25
C VAL A 81 -0.67 21.65 -7.92
N ASN A 82 -0.24 20.38 -7.95
CA ASN A 82 -1.11 19.24 -7.63
C ASN A 82 -1.21 18.97 -6.12
N LYS A 83 -0.37 19.64 -5.31
CA LYS A 83 -0.28 19.51 -3.84
C LYS A 83 -0.03 18.07 -3.39
N ILE A 84 0.75 17.32 -4.17
CA ILE A 84 1.14 15.95 -3.84
C ILE A 84 2.61 15.86 -3.47
N THR A 85 2.96 14.85 -2.69
CA THR A 85 4.36 14.49 -2.44
C THR A 85 4.64 13.06 -2.90
N VAL A 86 5.71 12.88 -3.66
CA VAL A 86 6.17 11.58 -4.14
C VAL A 86 7.50 11.24 -3.50
N ALA A 87 7.61 10.07 -2.85
CA ALA A 87 8.90 9.56 -2.38
C ALA A 87 9.47 8.54 -3.37
N VAL A 88 10.70 8.77 -3.78
CA VAL A 88 11.46 7.92 -4.70
C VAL A 88 12.69 7.38 -4.00
N ASP A 89 12.94 6.09 -4.14
CA ASP A 89 14.15 5.42 -3.70
C ASP A 89 15.33 5.80 -4.62
N THR A 90 16.42 6.33 -4.07
CA THR A 90 17.55 6.82 -4.88
C THR A 90 18.39 5.72 -5.49
N SER A 91 18.38 4.52 -4.91
CA SER A 91 19.16 3.38 -5.40
C SER A 91 18.50 2.69 -6.59
N THR A 92 17.16 2.67 -6.62
CA THR A 92 16.39 1.93 -7.63
C THR A 92 15.53 2.80 -8.54
N GLY A 93 15.35 4.09 -8.22
CA GLY A 93 14.45 5.00 -8.93
C GLY A 93 12.97 4.68 -8.76
N ARG A 94 12.63 3.81 -7.79
CA ARG A 94 11.28 3.29 -7.54
C ARG A 94 10.46 4.27 -6.70
N VAL A 95 9.19 4.46 -7.06
CA VAL A 95 8.23 5.19 -6.22
C VAL A 95 7.85 4.32 -5.02
N VAL A 96 8.20 4.78 -3.82
CA VAL A 96 7.97 4.06 -2.57
C VAL A 96 6.60 4.36 -2.01
N THR A 97 6.18 5.63 -2.05
CA THR A 97 4.87 6.07 -1.56
C THR A 97 4.48 7.42 -2.14
N VAL A 98 3.19 7.73 -2.05
CA VAL A 98 2.58 8.98 -2.51
C VAL A 98 1.64 9.50 -1.41
N TRP A 99 1.69 10.82 -1.18
CA TRP A 99 0.84 11.52 -0.23
C TRP A 99 0.01 12.61 -0.91
#